data_AF-A0A972DE69-F1
#
_entry.id   AF-A0A972DE69-F1
#
_cell.length_a   1.000
_cell.length_b   1.000
_cell.length_c   1.000
_cell.angle_alpha   90.00
_cell.angle_beta   90.00
_cell.angle_gamma   90.00
#
_symmetry.space_group_name_H-M   'P 1'
#
loop_
_entity.id
_entity.type
_entity.pdbx_description
1 polymer ?
#
loop_
_entity_poly.entity_id
_entity_poly.type
_entity_poly.pdbx_seq_one_letter_code
_entity_poly.pdbx_strand_id
1 'polypeptide(L)'
;GFGQKLIVLKIDNEYFHDAPVVFHYTKEMYYRLLAFKFLPEEMDRILYLDPDILVINSIRTLYDTEPQGCLYAAAYHNILTVKEINRIRLYPYKINAYFNSGVLLMNLKLQRKLVDEEEIYSFIEKNRTKLILPDQDIINTLYSDKIKSLDEKLYNYDTRYYNYYKVTTNNTCDMDYIMRNTVILHFCGKKKPWLKGYSGKFHSLYKHYERKAIPE
;
A
#
# COMPACT_ATOMS: atom_id res chain seq x y z
N GLY A 1 -18.97 15.08 13.31
CA GLY A 1 -18.06 14.03 12.81
C GLY A 1 -18.85 12.81 12.41
N PHE A 2 -18.49 12.11 11.33
CA PHE A 2 -19.20 10.97 10.75
C PHE A 2 -19.12 9.66 11.59
N GLY A 3 -19.14 9.75 12.93
CA GLY A 3 -19.04 8.58 13.83
C GLY A 3 -17.66 7.93 13.93
N GLN A 4 -16.61 8.55 13.37
CA GLN A 4 -15.24 8.04 13.38
C GLN A 4 -14.51 8.42 14.68
N LYS A 5 -13.64 7.53 15.17
CA LYS A 5 -12.76 7.77 16.33
C LYS A 5 -11.30 7.70 15.89
N LEU A 6 -10.53 8.74 16.20
CA LEU A 6 -9.08 8.73 16.05
C LEU A 6 -8.45 8.14 17.31
N ILE A 7 -7.65 7.09 17.15
CA ILE A 7 -6.85 6.49 18.21
C ILE A 7 -5.39 6.57 17.78
N VAL A 8 -4.57 7.29 18.55
CA VAL A 8 -3.14 7.43 18.28
C VAL A 8 -2.42 6.36 19.09
N LEU A 9 -1.78 5.43 18.40
CA LEU A 9 -0.88 4.44 19.01
C LEU A 9 0.54 5.00 19.00
N LYS A 10 1.12 5.15 20.18
CA LYS A 10 2.53 5.53 20.34
C LYS A 10 3.32 4.25 20.54
N ILE A 11 4.26 3.99 19.63
CA ILE A 11 5.19 2.86 19.72
C ILE A 11 6.48 3.40 20.29
N ASP A 12 7.02 2.70 21.29
CA ASP A 12 8.28 3.08 21.91
C ASP A 12 9.41 3.11 20.88
N ASN A 13 10.24 4.15 20.96
CA ASN A 13 11.41 4.26 20.10
C ASN A 13 12.43 3.15 20.35
N GLU A 14 12.42 2.54 21.54
CA GLU A 14 13.31 1.44 21.91
C GLU A 14 12.94 0.12 21.23
N TYR A 15 11.70 -0.06 20.75
CA TYR A 15 11.26 -1.32 20.14
C TYR A 15 12.12 -1.71 18.92
N PHE A 16 12.64 -0.73 18.18
CA PHE A 16 13.50 -0.95 17.01
C PHE A 16 14.97 -0.68 17.27
N HIS A 17 15.39 -0.54 18.53
CA HIS A 17 16.79 -0.26 18.86
C HIS A 17 17.72 -1.38 18.37
N ASP A 18 17.30 -2.62 18.56
CA ASP A 18 18.05 -3.83 18.18
C ASP A 18 17.62 -4.38 16.81
N ALA A 19 16.62 -3.75 16.18
CA ALA A 19 16.20 -4.13 14.85
C ALA A 19 17.37 -3.86 13.88
N PRO A 20 17.69 -4.81 13.00
CA PRO A 20 18.75 -4.62 12.03
C PRO A 20 18.53 -3.33 11.23
N VAL A 21 19.55 -2.47 11.24
CA VAL A 21 19.64 -1.24 10.44
C VAL A 21 18.73 -0.06 10.89
N VAL A 22 19.00 0.50 12.07
CA VAL A 22 18.41 1.81 12.49
C VAL A 22 18.91 3.01 11.66
N PHE A 23 19.92 2.84 10.80
CA PHE A 23 20.58 3.97 10.12
C PHE A 23 20.20 4.22 8.65
N HIS A 24 19.45 3.32 7.98
CA HIS A 24 19.17 3.47 6.53
C HIS A 24 17.70 3.32 6.10
N TYR A 25 16.81 2.85 6.98
CA TYR A 25 15.38 2.72 6.69
C TYR A 25 14.53 3.47 7.70
N THR A 26 13.37 3.95 7.24
CA THR A 26 12.43 4.73 8.03
C THR A 26 11.68 3.83 9.01
N LYS A 27 11.54 4.22 10.28
CA LYS A 27 10.77 3.46 11.31
C LYS A 27 9.34 3.16 10.85
N GLU A 28 8.79 4.05 10.04
CA GLU A 28 7.49 4.00 9.41
C GLU A 28 7.27 2.71 8.60
N MET A 29 8.33 2.16 8.01
CA MET A 29 8.30 0.89 7.30
C MET A 29 7.91 -0.26 8.24
N TYR A 30 8.52 -0.32 9.41
CA TYR A 30 8.30 -1.39 10.39
C TYR A 30 6.90 -1.35 10.98
N TYR A 31 6.29 -0.17 11.13
CA TYR A 31 4.90 -0.05 11.59
C TYR A 31 3.92 -0.79 10.68
N ARG A 32 4.17 -0.79 9.36
CA ARG A 32 3.38 -1.56 8.39
C ARG A 32 3.69 -3.06 8.48
N LEU A 33 4.98 -3.43 8.47
CA LEU A 33 5.39 -4.84 8.45
C LEU A 33 4.98 -5.60 9.71
N LEU A 34 4.99 -4.91 10.86
CA LEU A 34 4.75 -5.48 12.18
C LEU A 34 3.45 -4.97 12.81
N ALA A 35 2.50 -4.46 12.01
CA ALA A 35 1.23 -3.93 12.52
C ALA A 35 0.49 -4.93 13.43
N PHE A 36 0.59 -6.22 13.13
CA PHE A 36 0.00 -7.31 13.91
C PHE A 36 0.55 -7.43 15.36
N LYS A 37 1.74 -6.89 15.64
CA LYS A 37 2.34 -6.83 16.98
C LYS A 37 1.81 -5.65 17.80
N PHE A 38 1.52 -4.52 17.14
CA PHE A 38 1.21 -3.27 17.82
C PHE A 38 -0.30 -3.01 17.97
N LEU A 39 -1.11 -3.64 17.12
CA LEU A 39 -2.56 -3.47 17.14
C LEU A 39 -3.22 -4.41 18.16
N PRO A 40 -4.35 -3.98 18.77
CA PRO A 40 -5.05 -4.76 19.79
C PRO A 40 -5.32 -6.21 19.36
N GLU A 41 -5.17 -7.15 20.29
CA GLU A 41 -5.22 -8.59 20.01
C GLU A 41 -6.59 -9.03 19.46
N GLU A 42 -7.66 -8.38 19.92
CA GLU A 42 -9.04 -8.61 19.47
C GLU A 42 -9.30 -8.12 18.02
N MET A 43 -8.39 -7.36 17.44
CA MET A 43 -8.51 -6.86 16.08
C MET A 43 -8.03 -7.93 15.09
N ASP A 44 -8.97 -8.49 14.33
CA ASP A 44 -8.68 -9.55 13.35
C ASP A 44 -8.32 -9.01 11.95
N ARG A 45 -8.70 -7.76 11.63
CA ARG A 45 -8.59 -7.17 10.29
C ARG A 45 -8.40 -5.66 10.34
N ILE A 46 -7.53 -5.14 9.48
CA ILE A 46 -7.43 -3.71 9.18
C ILE A 46 -7.32 -3.44 7.69
N LEU A 47 -7.67 -2.22 7.28
CA LEU A 47 -7.29 -1.65 6.00
C LEU A 47 -6.22 -0.59 6.26
N TYR A 48 -4.98 -0.91 5.90
CA TYR A 48 -3.85 0.02 5.92
C TYR A 48 -3.85 0.86 4.63
N LEU A 49 -3.55 2.15 4.79
CA LEU A 49 -3.58 3.16 3.73
C LEU A 49 -2.35 4.07 3.87
N ASP A 50 -1.55 4.22 2.81
CA ASP A 50 -0.47 5.19 2.77
C ASP A 50 -1.04 6.64 2.82
N PRO A 51 -0.28 7.62 3.35
CA PRO A 51 -0.77 8.99 3.53
C PRO A 51 -0.96 9.79 2.22
N ASP A 52 -0.47 9.27 1.10
CA ASP A 52 -0.49 9.89 -0.22
C ASP A 52 -1.60 9.33 -1.12
N ILE A 53 -2.74 8.99 -0.53
CA ILE A 53 -3.93 8.54 -1.25
C ILE A 53 -5.08 9.53 -1.14
N LEU A 54 -6.09 9.34 -1.99
CA LEU A 54 -7.40 9.96 -1.89
C LEU A 54 -8.49 8.91 -2.07
N VAL A 55 -9.31 8.73 -1.04
CA VAL A 55 -10.49 7.86 -1.08
C VAL A 55 -11.66 8.66 -1.67
N ILE A 56 -12.14 8.28 -2.84
CA ILE A 56 -13.16 9.02 -3.60
C ILE A 56 -14.51 8.28 -3.70
N ASN A 57 -14.54 6.98 -3.39
CA ASN A 57 -15.77 6.17 -3.27
C ASN A 57 -15.70 5.29 -2.01
N SER A 58 -16.79 4.58 -1.70
CA SER A 58 -16.88 3.76 -0.48
C SER A 58 -15.85 2.63 -0.44
N ILE A 59 -15.12 2.52 0.67
CA ILE A 59 -14.18 1.42 0.95
C ILE A 59 -14.88 0.16 1.47
N ARG A 60 -16.20 0.16 1.67
CA ARG A 60 -16.89 -0.92 2.37
C ARG A 60 -16.69 -2.28 1.70
N THR A 61 -16.86 -2.34 0.38
CA THR A 61 -16.66 -3.58 -0.40
C THR A 61 -15.21 -4.08 -0.32
N LEU A 62 -14.24 -3.17 -0.31
CA LEU A 62 -12.83 -3.51 -0.11
C LEU A 62 -12.61 -4.09 1.29
N TYR A 63 -13.09 -3.40 2.34
CA TYR A 63 -12.92 -3.83 3.72
C TYR A 63 -13.58 -5.19 4.00
N ASP A 64 -14.74 -5.46 3.39
CA ASP A 64 -15.48 -6.71 3.53
C ASP A 64 -14.94 -7.85 2.66
N THR A 65 -13.92 -7.59 1.83
CA THR A 65 -13.33 -8.63 0.99
C THR A 65 -12.74 -9.74 1.87
N GLU A 66 -13.24 -10.96 1.68
CA GLU A 66 -12.72 -12.11 2.41
C GLU A 66 -11.28 -12.45 1.94
N PRO A 67 -10.31 -12.55 2.87
CA PRO A 67 -8.91 -12.79 2.52
C PRO A 67 -8.64 -14.21 2.05
N GLN A 68 -9.58 -15.16 2.15
CA GLN A 68 -9.46 -16.52 1.58
C GLN A 68 -8.18 -17.27 2.00
N GLY A 69 -7.78 -17.14 3.27
CA GLY A 69 -6.55 -17.77 3.77
C GLY A 69 -5.25 -17.05 3.38
N CYS A 70 -5.34 -15.88 2.75
CA CYS A 70 -4.20 -14.99 2.50
C CYS A 70 -3.90 -14.09 3.71
N LEU A 71 -2.64 -13.68 3.81
CA LEU A 71 -2.15 -12.72 4.81
C LEU A 71 -2.59 -11.29 4.48
N TYR A 72 -2.70 -11.00 3.18
CA TYR A 72 -3.05 -9.69 2.66
C TYR A 72 -4.05 -9.79 1.51
N ALA A 73 -4.78 -8.72 1.25
CA ALA A 73 -5.29 -8.40 -0.08
C ALA A 73 -4.71 -7.07 -0.54
N ALA A 74 -4.14 -7.05 -1.74
CA ALA A 74 -3.45 -5.88 -2.30
C ALA A 74 -3.55 -5.87 -3.82
N ALA A 75 -3.32 -4.71 -4.44
CA ALA A 75 -3.24 -4.58 -5.89
C ALA A 75 -1.78 -4.50 -6.35
N TYR A 76 -1.49 -5.04 -7.53
CA TYR A 76 -0.22 -4.82 -8.24
C TYR A 76 -0.50 -4.12 -9.56
N HIS A 77 0.45 -3.31 -10.02
CA HIS A 77 0.31 -2.64 -11.32
C HIS A 77 0.67 -3.60 -12.45
N ASN A 78 -0.29 -3.96 -13.29
CA ASN A 78 -0.07 -4.82 -14.45
C ASN A 78 0.49 -4.04 -15.67
N ILE A 79 1.51 -3.22 -15.42
CA ILE A 79 2.18 -2.41 -16.43
C ILE A 79 3.45 -3.12 -16.85
N LEU A 80 3.58 -3.46 -18.13
CA LEU A 80 4.65 -4.31 -18.67
C LEU A 80 6.04 -3.91 -18.18
N THR A 81 6.40 -2.64 -18.28
CA THR A 81 7.72 -2.13 -17.88
C THR A 81 7.97 -2.24 -16.37
N VAL A 82 6.98 -1.94 -15.53
CA VAL A 82 7.08 -2.06 -14.07
C VAL A 82 7.19 -3.53 -13.66
N LYS A 83 6.42 -4.40 -14.32
CA LYS A 83 6.42 -5.84 -14.07
C LYS A 83 7.79 -6.46 -14.42
N GLU A 84 8.37 -6.09 -15.55
CA GLU A 84 9.66 -6.62 -16.00
C GLU A 84 10.82 -6.19 -15.10
N ILE A 85 10.88 -4.91 -14.72
CA ILE A 85 11.94 -4.39 -13.83
C ILE A 85 11.93 -5.12 -12.48
N ASN A 86 10.74 -5.28 -11.87
CA ASN A 86 10.64 -5.95 -10.58
C ASN A 86 10.87 -7.46 -10.69
N ARG A 87 10.43 -8.09 -11.79
CA ARG A 87 10.73 -9.51 -12.06
C ARG A 87 12.24 -9.76 -12.15
N ILE A 88 12.99 -8.88 -12.81
CA ILE A 88 14.45 -9.01 -12.91
C ILE A 88 15.10 -8.80 -11.54
N ARG A 89 14.74 -7.72 -10.84
CA ARG A 89 15.34 -7.37 -9.54
C ARG A 89 15.12 -8.44 -8.47
N LEU A 90 13.95 -9.07 -8.48
CA LEU A 90 13.52 -10.07 -7.51
C LEU A 90 13.45 -11.49 -8.09
N TYR A 91 14.11 -11.72 -9.23
CA TYR A 91 14.15 -13.01 -9.92
C TYR A 91 14.50 -14.20 -9.00
N PRO A 92 15.46 -14.11 -8.06
CA PRO A 92 15.81 -15.22 -7.17
C PRO A 92 14.63 -15.72 -6.31
N TYR A 93 13.65 -14.86 -6.08
CA TYR A 93 12.51 -15.11 -5.20
C TYR A 93 11.26 -15.60 -5.94
N LYS A 94 11.35 -15.77 -7.27
CA LYS A 94 10.28 -16.35 -8.10
C LYS A 94 8.90 -15.70 -7.88
N ILE A 95 8.86 -14.39 -7.67
CA ILE A 95 7.61 -13.66 -7.47
C ILE A 95 6.77 -13.64 -8.76
N ASN A 96 5.48 -13.95 -8.65
CA ASN A 96 4.55 -13.96 -9.79
C ASN A 96 3.88 -12.60 -10.02
N ALA A 97 3.75 -11.80 -8.96
CA ALA A 97 3.19 -10.47 -8.95
C ALA A 97 3.97 -9.57 -7.98
N TYR A 98 4.02 -8.28 -8.27
CA TYR A 98 4.69 -7.28 -7.44
C TYR A 98 3.68 -6.24 -6.94
N PHE A 99 3.07 -6.54 -5.80
CA PHE A 99 2.02 -5.77 -5.14
C PHE A 99 2.54 -4.44 -4.60
N ASN A 100 1.71 -3.40 -4.72
CA ASN A 100 1.96 -2.13 -4.07
C ASN A 100 1.57 -2.22 -2.59
N SER A 101 2.42 -1.70 -1.70
CA SER A 101 2.22 -1.77 -0.25
C SER A 101 1.37 -0.64 0.33
N GLY A 102 0.93 0.32 -0.47
CA GLY A 102 0.21 1.52 0.00
C GLY A 102 -1.28 1.34 0.24
N VAL A 103 -1.87 0.22 -0.21
CA VAL A 103 -3.22 -0.20 0.16
C VAL A 103 -3.18 -1.68 0.49
N LEU A 104 -3.36 -2.03 1.77
CA LEU A 104 -3.30 -3.41 2.26
C LEU A 104 -4.51 -3.71 3.13
N LEU A 105 -5.34 -4.66 2.70
CA LEU A 105 -6.26 -5.31 3.63
C LEU A 105 -5.48 -6.41 4.36
N MET A 106 -5.28 -6.25 5.66
CA MET A 106 -4.41 -7.12 6.46
C MET A 106 -5.26 -8.07 7.31
N ASN A 107 -4.97 -9.36 7.20
CA ASN A 107 -5.56 -10.41 8.03
C ASN A 107 -4.71 -10.60 9.30
N LEU A 108 -4.90 -9.73 10.29
CA LEU A 108 -4.08 -9.70 11.51
C LEU A 108 -4.11 -11.03 12.25
N LYS A 109 -5.29 -11.68 12.30
CA LYS A 109 -5.45 -13.01 12.91
C LYS A 109 -4.52 -14.06 12.30
N LEU A 110 -4.34 -14.04 10.99
CA LEU A 110 -3.45 -14.96 10.29
C LEU A 110 -1.99 -14.50 10.36
N GLN A 111 -1.74 -13.20 10.30
CA GLN A 111 -0.39 -12.64 10.42
C GLN A 111 0.24 -12.98 11.78
N ARG A 112 -0.50 -12.86 12.89
CA ARG A 112 -0.03 -13.28 14.22
C ARG A 112 0.39 -14.75 14.32
N LYS A 113 -0.08 -15.60 13.39
CA LYS A 113 0.24 -17.03 13.35
C LYS A 113 1.39 -17.39 12.41
N LEU A 114 1.55 -16.63 11.33
CA LEU A 114 2.38 -17.03 10.19
C LEU A 114 3.48 -16.04 9.83
N VAL A 115 3.38 -14.78 10.26
CA VAL A 115 4.42 -13.78 10.00
C VAL A 115 5.44 -13.85 11.11
N ASP A 116 6.69 -14.14 10.73
CA ASP A 116 7.83 -14.18 11.64
C ASP A 116 8.62 -12.87 11.54
N GLU A 117 8.73 -12.19 12.67
CA GLU A 117 9.50 -10.94 12.80
C GLU A 117 10.99 -11.17 12.55
N GLU A 118 11.55 -12.29 13.01
CA GLU A 118 12.97 -12.63 12.83
C GLU A 118 13.29 -12.95 11.36
N GLU A 119 12.33 -13.51 10.62
CA GLU A 119 12.47 -13.72 9.18
C GLU A 119 12.54 -12.38 8.44
N ILE A 120 11.69 -11.41 8.81
CA ILE A 120 11.70 -10.05 8.25
C ILE A 120 13.05 -9.37 8.53
N TYR A 121 13.52 -9.41 9.78
CA TYR A 121 14.80 -8.85 10.19
C TYR A 121 15.99 -9.50 9.47
N SER A 122 16.01 -10.82 9.41
CA SER A 122 17.04 -11.57 8.69
C SER A 122 17.05 -11.25 7.19
N PHE A 123 15.87 -11.07 6.59
CA PHE A 123 15.75 -10.70 5.18
C PHE A 123 16.31 -9.31 4.90
N ILE A 124 16.03 -8.34 5.77
CA ILE A 124 16.53 -6.97 5.67
C ILE A 124 18.06 -6.97 5.71
N GLU A 125 18.68 -7.62 6.70
CA GLU A 125 20.14 -7.69 6.80
C GLU A 125 20.77 -8.29 5.56
N LYS A 126 20.25 -9.43 5.11
CA LYS A 126 20.79 -10.16 3.95
C LYS A 126 20.67 -9.38 2.65
N ASN A 127 19.66 -8.51 2.52
CA ASN A 127 19.31 -7.83 1.27
C ASN A 127 19.48 -6.32 1.30
N ARG A 128 20.08 -5.75 2.36
CA ARG A 128 20.18 -4.30 2.59
C ARG A 128 20.61 -3.46 1.37
N THR A 129 21.52 -3.95 0.54
CA THR A 129 22.02 -3.22 -0.64
C THR A 129 21.13 -3.33 -1.88
N LYS A 130 20.09 -4.18 -1.84
CA LYS A 130 19.21 -4.51 -2.96
C LYS A 130 17.78 -3.99 -2.79
N LEU A 131 17.38 -3.65 -1.57
CA LEU A 131 16.06 -3.12 -1.27
C LEU A 131 15.94 -1.68 -1.79
N ILE A 132 14.98 -1.46 -2.69
CA ILE A 132 14.67 -0.13 -3.25
C ILE A 132 13.41 0.43 -2.59
N LEU A 133 12.42 -0.42 -2.35
CA LEU A 133 11.19 -0.11 -1.62
C LEU A 133 11.06 -1.16 -0.52
N PRO A 134 11.76 -0.97 0.61
CA PRO A 134 12.08 -2.04 1.55
C PRO A 134 10.87 -2.86 2.04
N ASP A 135 9.82 -2.23 2.56
CA ASP A 135 8.59 -2.92 2.97
C ASP A 135 7.90 -3.64 1.81
N GLN A 136 7.77 -2.98 0.67
CA GLN A 136 7.13 -3.56 -0.50
C GLN A 136 7.94 -4.76 -1.03
N ASP A 137 9.26 -4.67 -1.03
CA ASP A 137 10.19 -5.73 -1.42
C ASP A 137 10.08 -6.93 -0.47
N ILE A 138 10.01 -6.68 0.84
CA ILE A 138 9.84 -7.72 1.88
C ILE A 138 8.50 -8.42 1.71
N ILE A 139 7.40 -7.67 1.64
CA ILE A 139 6.04 -8.22 1.47
C ILE A 139 5.96 -9.10 0.22
N ASN A 140 6.50 -8.62 -0.91
CA ASN A 140 6.46 -9.39 -2.15
C ASN A 140 7.37 -10.60 -2.13
N THR A 141 8.53 -10.50 -1.49
CA THR A 141 9.49 -11.60 -1.47
C THR A 141 9.05 -12.72 -0.53
N LEU A 142 8.59 -12.37 0.67
CA LEU A 142 8.24 -13.35 1.69
C LEU A 142 6.80 -13.87 1.53
N TYR A 143 5.88 -13.04 1.03
CA TYR A 143 4.45 -13.33 1.16
C TYR A 143 3.63 -13.24 -0.14
N SER A 144 4.24 -13.06 -1.33
CA SER A 144 3.47 -12.83 -2.57
C SER A 144 2.48 -13.94 -2.94
N ASP A 145 2.74 -15.19 -2.55
CA ASP A 145 1.81 -16.33 -2.73
C ASP A 145 0.65 -16.33 -1.71
N LYS A 146 0.77 -15.53 -0.64
CA LYS A 146 -0.23 -15.28 0.40
C LYS A 146 -0.90 -13.92 0.26
N ILE A 147 -0.93 -13.34 -0.95
CA ILE A 147 -1.64 -12.09 -1.24
C ILE A 147 -2.79 -12.35 -2.21
N LYS A 148 -4.00 -12.01 -1.77
CA LYS A 148 -5.17 -11.98 -2.64
C LYS A 148 -5.10 -10.74 -3.54
N SER A 149 -5.18 -10.95 -4.84
CA SER A 149 -5.15 -9.85 -5.81
C SER A 149 -6.42 -9.00 -5.76
N LEU A 150 -6.24 -7.69 -5.80
CA LEU A 150 -7.28 -6.67 -5.93
C LEU A 150 -7.17 -5.97 -7.28
N ASP A 151 -8.29 -5.45 -7.78
CA ASP A 151 -8.28 -4.61 -8.98
C ASP A 151 -7.57 -3.28 -8.69
N GLU A 152 -6.43 -3.07 -9.35
CA GLU A 152 -5.63 -1.84 -9.26
C GLU A 152 -6.43 -0.58 -9.63
N LYS A 153 -7.36 -0.66 -10.59
CA LYS A 153 -8.11 0.50 -11.08
C LYS A 153 -9.23 0.89 -10.12
N LEU A 154 -9.68 -0.04 -9.29
CA LEU A 154 -10.66 0.22 -8.23
C LEU A 154 -9.98 0.61 -6.92
N TYR A 155 -9.03 -0.19 -6.44
CA TYR A 155 -8.60 -0.14 -5.04
C TYR A 155 -7.21 0.43 -4.82
N ASN A 156 -6.41 0.67 -5.87
CA ASN A 156 -5.08 1.28 -5.73
C ASN A 156 -4.66 1.96 -7.05
N TYR A 157 -5.45 2.93 -7.51
CA TYR A 157 -5.28 3.54 -8.83
C TYR A 157 -4.08 4.49 -8.81
N ASP A 158 -3.00 4.13 -9.48
CA ASP A 158 -1.84 5.01 -9.58
C ASP A 158 -2.11 6.15 -10.58
N THR A 159 -2.22 7.35 -10.02
CA THR A 159 -2.59 8.58 -10.74
C THR A 159 -1.63 8.95 -11.87
N ARG A 160 -0.38 8.45 -11.86
CA ARG A 160 0.61 8.66 -12.93
C ARG A 160 0.22 7.96 -14.22
N TYR A 161 -0.58 6.89 -14.13
CA TYR A 161 -0.91 6.02 -15.25
C TYR A 161 -2.27 6.33 -15.88
N TYR A 162 -2.87 7.49 -15.62
CA TYR A 162 -4.15 7.88 -16.23
C TYR A 162 -4.20 7.68 -17.75
N ASN A 163 -3.22 8.23 -18.48
CA ASN A 163 -3.19 8.10 -19.94
C ASN A 163 -2.97 6.63 -20.37
N TYR A 164 -2.16 5.87 -19.62
CA TYR A 164 -1.90 4.47 -19.92
C TYR A 164 -3.17 3.62 -19.74
N TYR A 165 -3.86 3.76 -18.61
CA TYR A 165 -5.12 3.04 -18.35
C TYR A 165 -6.19 3.43 -19.36
N LYS A 166 -6.32 4.72 -19.68
CA LYS A 166 -7.27 5.19 -20.69
C LYS A 166 -7.01 4.53 -22.06
N VAL A 167 -5.76 4.47 -22.52
CA VAL A 167 -5.42 3.86 -23.82
C VAL A 167 -5.57 2.34 -23.79
N THR A 168 -4.99 1.68 -22.80
CA THR A 168 -4.98 0.20 -22.72
C THR A 168 -6.35 -0.42 -22.50
N THR A 169 -7.30 0.36 -21.99
CA THR A 169 -8.69 -0.07 -21.80
C THR A 169 -9.61 0.44 -22.92
N ASN A 170 -9.06 0.92 -24.04
CA ASN A 170 -9.80 1.47 -25.17
C ASN A 170 -10.82 2.56 -24.75
N ASN A 171 -10.36 3.52 -23.95
CA ASN A 171 -11.11 4.61 -23.33
C ASN A 171 -12.20 4.20 -22.32
N THR A 172 -12.31 2.92 -21.94
CA THR A 172 -13.31 2.52 -20.93
C THR A 172 -12.93 2.99 -19.51
N CYS A 173 -11.64 3.03 -19.16
CA CYS A 173 -11.13 3.62 -17.92
C CYS A 173 -10.77 5.10 -18.12
N ASP A 174 -11.78 5.92 -18.38
CA ASP A 174 -11.66 7.38 -18.48
C ASP A 174 -12.02 8.10 -17.16
N MET A 175 -12.07 9.44 -17.17
CA MET A 175 -12.39 10.21 -15.96
C MET A 175 -13.78 9.86 -15.39
N ASP A 176 -14.78 9.64 -16.24
CA ASP A 176 -16.14 9.33 -15.78
C ASP A 176 -16.19 7.94 -15.13
N TYR A 177 -15.50 6.95 -15.72
CA TYR A 177 -15.32 5.66 -15.08
C TYR A 177 -14.62 5.79 -13.72
N ILE A 178 -13.52 6.54 -13.65
CA ILE A 178 -12.74 6.68 -12.41
C ILE A 178 -13.57 7.34 -11.32
N MET A 179 -14.27 8.44 -11.63
CA MET A 179 -15.12 9.11 -10.65
C MET A 179 -16.27 8.22 -10.14
N ARG A 180 -16.83 7.36 -11.00
CA ARG A 180 -17.93 6.45 -10.63
C ARG A 180 -17.49 5.18 -9.91
N ASN A 181 -16.31 4.63 -10.23
CA ASN A 181 -15.94 3.27 -9.86
C ASN A 181 -14.67 3.19 -9.01
N THR A 182 -13.68 4.04 -9.26
CA THR A 182 -12.41 3.97 -8.52
C THR A 182 -12.64 4.39 -7.07
N VAL A 183 -12.22 3.56 -6.13
CA VAL A 183 -12.34 3.79 -4.69
C VAL A 183 -11.18 4.62 -4.18
N ILE A 184 -9.96 4.26 -4.56
CA ILE A 184 -8.73 4.86 -4.02
C ILE A 184 -7.83 5.31 -5.17
N LEU A 185 -7.52 6.61 -5.19
CA LEU A 185 -6.46 7.20 -6.01
C LEU A 185 -5.17 7.23 -5.19
N HIS A 186 -4.06 6.76 -5.74
CA HIS A 186 -2.76 6.74 -5.10
C HIS A 186 -1.79 7.67 -5.85
N PHE A 187 -1.23 8.66 -5.15
CA PHE A 187 -0.26 9.61 -5.67
C PHE A 187 1.17 9.08 -5.57
N CYS A 188 1.39 7.91 -6.18
CA CYS A 188 2.65 7.18 -6.14
C CYS A 188 3.87 8.02 -6.56
N GLY A 189 5.03 7.76 -5.93
CA GLY A 189 6.31 8.38 -6.30
C GLY A 189 6.49 9.81 -5.76
N LYS A 190 7.52 10.52 -6.24
CA LYS A 190 7.98 11.77 -5.61
C LYS A 190 7.10 13.00 -5.85
N LYS A 191 6.29 13.01 -6.91
CA LYS A 191 5.43 14.15 -7.27
C LYS A 191 4.11 14.08 -6.51
N LYS A 192 4.00 14.83 -5.42
CA LYS A 192 2.82 14.82 -4.55
C LYS A 192 1.88 16.00 -4.81
N PRO A 193 0.55 15.83 -4.62
CA PRO A 193 -0.43 16.85 -4.96
C PRO A 193 -0.45 18.05 -4.01
N TRP A 194 0.15 17.96 -2.82
CA TRP A 194 0.38 19.09 -1.92
C TRP A 194 1.62 19.93 -2.27
N LEU A 195 2.51 19.45 -3.13
CA LEU A 195 3.72 20.18 -3.49
C LEU A 195 3.43 21.30 -4.48
N LYS A 196 4.14 22.42 -4.31
CA LYS A 196 4.10 23.54 -5.26
C LYS A 196 4.54 23.05 -6.65
N GLY A 197 3.71 23.30 -7.66
CA GLY A 197 3.98 22.91 -9.05
C GLY A 197 3.48 21.51 -9.45
N TYR A 198 2.70 20.82 -8.61
CA TYR A 198 2.00 19.61 -9.05
C TYR A 198 1.00 19.93 -10.18
N SER A 199 1.04 19.14 -11.26
CA SER A 199 0.24 19.33 -12.47
C SER A 199 -0.43 18.04 -12.96
N GLY A 200 -0.62 17.06 -12.07
CA GLY A 200 -1.30 15.81 -12.39
C GLY A 200 -2.81 16.00 -12.62
N LYS A 201 -3.43 15.05 -13.35
CA LYS A 201 -4.85 15.10 -13.76
C LYS A 201 -5.83 15.23 -12.59
N PHE A 202 -5.44 14.74 -11.41
CA PHE A 202 -6.28 14.72 -10.21
C PHE A 202 -5.98 15.88 -9.24
N HIS A 203 -5.18 16.89 -9.65
CA HIS A 203 -4.79 17.98 -8.76
C HIS A 203 -6.00 18.76 -8.22
N SER A 204 -6.93 19.17 -9.09
CA SER A 204 -8.11 19.93 -8.67
C SER A 204 -8.99 19.14 -7.72
N LEU A 205 -9.12 17.82 -7.94
CA LEU A 205 -9.86 16.93 -7.05
C LEU A 205 -9.18 16.85 -5.67
N TYR A 206 -7.85 16.69 -5.64
CA TYR A 206 -7.10 16.71 -4.37
C TYR A 206 -7.31 18.05 -3.63
N LYS A 207 -7.16 19.19 -4.30
CA LYS A 207 -7.35 20.52 -3.68
C LYS A 207 -8.76 20.73 -3.15
N HIS A 208 -9.77 20.17 -3.81
CA HIS A 208 -11.14 20.16 -3.30
C HIS A 208 -11.26 19.40 -1.98
N TYR A 209 -10.67 18.22 -1.86
CA TYR A 209 -10.66 17.45 -0.61
C TYR A 209 -9.78 18.06 0.47
N GLU A 210 -8.61 18.61 0.13
CA GLU A 210 -7.73 19.34 1.05
C GLU A 210 -8.49 20.48 1.74
N ARG A 211 -9.23 21.28 0.97
CA ARG A 211 -10.09 22.36 1.52
C ARG A 211 -11.22 21.83 2.39
N LYS A 212 -11.80 20.68 2.07
CA LYS A 212 -12.86 20.06 2.90
C LYS A 212 -12.33 19.47 4.21
N ALA A 213 -11.08 19.00 4.21
CA ALA A 213 -10.47 18.34 5.35
C ALA A 213 -9.93 19.31 6.41
N ILE A 214 -9.62 20.55 6.01
CA ILE A 214 -9.16 21.62 6.90
C ILE A 214 -10.37 22.54 7.15
N PRO A 215 -11.01 22.46 8.34
CA PRO A 215 -12.03 23.43 8.71
C PRO A 215 -11.41 24.84 8.78
N GLU A 216 -12.18 25.87 8.40
CA GLU A 216 -11.85 27.27 8.69
C GLU A 216 -11.76 27.52 10.20
#